data_AF-A0AA47MLQ5-F1
#
_entry.id   AF-A0AA47MLQ5-F1
#
_cell.length_a   1.000
_cell.length_b   1.000
_cell.length_c   1.000
_cell.angle_alpha   90.00
_cell.angle_beta   90.00
_cell.angle_gamma   90.00
#
_symmetry.space_group_name_H-M   'P 1'
#
loop_
_entity.id
_entity.type
_entity.pdbx_description
1 polymer ?
#
loop_
_entity_poly.entity_id
_entity_poly.type
_entity_poly.pdbx_seq_one_letter_code
_entity_poly.pdbx_strand_id
1 'polypeptide(L)'
;MALARLGLDEAPAAIAQASAFFRRVPPQDTPSVPPSQPYIEELHRCWPDPRSLSHYTSDSRALASMQNASKHGLDRMPDVEPTIASLIVAPEEVLRPNARCPRPQCRITDDLLTKCYDTAARMGRIGNSLSHLILALSQSLQSSSADASVQSLSDTSLQAFAFMTRELGRLMSSLTLARRQVWLAQSPLSEPCRRTLRTLPVVPGELFGLAAQQALDRGIQANQTWQQFASLRGATSLPRQQPPQGPHQLLSDPINPGGLPQGQHPRHRGVRGRGFPPPQGPKRTWGQSLLEKKPSASTLRVYVAAISSRHIKVDSQTVGSHSLVTRFLKGAQQRNPPRAVRVPSWDLPLVLGALRLPPVEPLDQAPLKWLSAKSAFLLGIASAKRASELHALSVSEQCIRWNSDGTGVALWPNPSFFPKRLPSAHYNQVIELAAYGPSHPPDEEASSAELLCPVRALRCYIQETAGFRQSDALFVCYGGPRKGQALSRQRLSKWVVEVIEEAYKSRGLPLPLNIRGHSTRSVSTSWAALRGVPLSEICAAASWASACTFARFYRVNVAAHHAVAAAVFQEPSGPS
;
A
#
# COMPACT_ATOMS: atom_id res chain seq x y z
N MET A 1 18.20 -58.44 40.00
CA MET A 1 19.14 -57.56 40.72
C MET A 1 20.26 -57.07 39.79
N ALA A 2 19.94 -56.15 38.87
CA ALA A 2 20.94 -55.31 38.16
C ALA A 2 20.26 -54.07 37.55
N LEU A 3 18.99 -54.17 37.14
CA LEU A 3 18.18 -53.07 36.58
C LEU A 3 17.54 -52.13 37.62
N ALA A 4 17.76 -52.35 38.92
CA ALA A 4 17.24 -51.51 40.01
C ALA A 4 18.30 -50.56 40.61
N ARG A 5 19.45 -50.36 39.94
CA ARG A 5 20.55 -49.53 40.46
C ARG A 5 20.90 -48.30 39.63
N LEU A 6 20.28 -48.04 38.48
CA LEU A 6 20.60 -46.86 37.65
C LEU A 6 19.37 -46.15 37.06
N GLY A 7 18.22 -46.25 37.73
CA GLY A 7 16.88 -45.96 37.20
C GLY A 7 16.69 -44.72 36.31
N LEU A 8 16.87 -44.90 34.99
CA LEU A 8 16.34 -44.08 33.91
C LEU A 8 16.39 -44.91 32.61
N ASP A 9 15.29 -45.57 32.25
CA ASP A 9 15.07 -46.02 30.87
C ASP A 9 13.56 -45.93 30.57
N GLU A 10 13.19 -44.95 29.76
CA GLU A 10 11.89 -44.91 29.08
C GLU A 10 11.91 -45.92 27.93
N ALA A 11 10.90 -46.79 27.92
CA ALA A 11 10.77 -47.88 26.97
C ALA A 11 10.72 -47.39 25.51
N PRO A 12 11.50 -47.98 24.58
CA PRO A 12 11.19 -47.88 23.17
C PRO A 12 9.98 -48.77 22.86
N ALA A 13 9.01 -48.18 22.15
CA ALA A 13 7.84 -48.87 21.63
C ALA A 13 8.23 -50.12 20.83
N ALA A 14 7.54 -51.22 21.10
CA ALA A 14 7.75 -52.50 20.44
C ALA A 14 7.68 -52.37 18.91
N ILE A 15 8.79 -52.59 18.23
CA ILE A 15 8.83 -52.80 16.78
C ILE A 15 8.30 -54.21 16.52
N ALA A 16 7.16 -54.30 15.83
CA ALA A 16 6.63 -55.56 15.34
C ALA A 16 7.72 -56.34 14.58
N GLN A 17 7.99 -57.57 15.00
CA GLN A 17 8.95 -58.45 14.32
C GLN A 17 8.51 -58.64 12.88
N ALA A 18 9.29 -58.08 11.94
CA ALA A 18 9.18 -58.42 10.53
C ALA A 18 9.53 -59.90 10.36
N SER A 19 8.73 -60.59 9.56
CA SER A 19 8.87 -62.00 9.15
C SER A 19 10.33 -62.45 8.96
N ALA A 20 10.65 -63.67 9.42
CA ALA A 20 11.95 -64.32 9.24
C ALA A 20 12.42 -64.45 7.78
N PHE A 21 11.52 -64.20 6.81
CA PHE A 21 11.82 -64.16 5.37
C PHE A 21 12.41 -62.82 4.89
N PHE A 22 12.38 -61.75 5.70
CA PHE A 22 12.96 -60.45 5.37
C PHE A 22 14.09 -60.10 6.35
N ARG A 23 15.26 -60.73 6.18
CA ARG A 23 16.50 -60.22 6.79
C ARG A 23 16.84 -58.88 6.15
N ARG A 24 16.32 -57.78 6.69
CA ARG A 24 16.99 -56.48 6.50
C ARG A 24 18.32 -56.57 7.22
N VAL A 25 19.41 -56.52 6.45
CA VAL A 25 20.72 -56.15 6.99
C VAL A 25 20.50 -54.83 7.74
N PRO A 26 20.77 -54.74 9.05
CA PRO A 26 20.64 -53.46 9.73
C PRO A 26 21.55 -52.47 9.01
N PRO A 27 21.05 -51.26 8.65
CA PRO A 27 21.94 -50.23 8.15
C PRO A 27 23.05 -50.07 9.19
N GLN A 28 24.31 -50.16 8.78
CA GLN A 28 25.42 -49.85 9.66
C GLN A 28 25.08 -48.53 10.37
N ASP A 29 24.99 -48.56 11.70
CA ASP A 29 24.66 -47.38 12.50
C ASP A 29 25.61 -46.26 12.08
N THR A 30 25.08 -45.29 11.34
CA THR A 30 25.85 -44.11 10.97
C THR A 30 26.28 -43.45 12.27
N PRO A 31 27.59 -43.27 12.52
CA PRO A 31 28.06 -42.71 13.78
C PRO A 31 27.43 -41.32 13.98
N SER A 32 26.57 -41.20 15.00
CA SER A 32 25.96 -39.93 15.40
C SER A 32 26.91 -39.22 16.35
N VAL A 33 27.55 -38.16 15.88
CA VAL A 33 28.44 -37.33 16.70
C VAL A 33 27.58 -36.40 17.57
N PRO A 34 27.69 -36.43 18.91
CA PRO A 34 26.90 -35.56 19.79
C PRO A 34 27.30 -34.08 19.62
N PRO A 35 26.41 -33.13 19.93
CA PRO A 35 26.70 -31.71 19.79
C PRO A 35 27.86 -31.30 20.72
N SER A 36 28.86 -30.63 20.16
CA SER A 36 29.94 -30.01 20.94
C SER A 36 29.42 -28.77 21.64
N GLN A 37 29.38 -28.80 22.97
CA GLN A 37 28.85 -27.70 23.78
C GLN A 37 29.59 -26.36 23.53
N PRO A 38 30.95 -26.30 23.51
CA PRO A 38 31.67 -25.06 23.18
C PRO A 38 31.34 -24.50 21.79
N TYR A 39 31.10 -25.39 20.82
CA TYR A 39 30.71 -24.99 19.46
C TYR A 39 29.31 -24.36 19.45
N ILE A 40 28.33 -24.99 20.11
CA ILE A 40 26.95 -24.49 20.17
C ILE A 40 26.90 -23.14 20.91
N GLU A 41 27.67 -22.98 21.99
CA GLU A 41 27.75 -21.72 22.73
C GLU A 41 28.35 -20.58 21.91
N GLU A 42 29.40 -20.86 21.13
CA GLU A 42 29.99 -19.88 20.22
C GLU A 42 29.02 -19.51 19.09
N LEU A 43 28.35 -20.51 18.52
CA LEU A 43 27.38 -20.33 17.42
C LEU A 43 26.19 -19.45 17.84
N HIS A 44 25.64 -19.69 19.04
CA HIS A 44 24.47 -18.96 19.53
C HIS A 44 24.81 -17.65 20.25
N ARG A 45 26.09 -17.30 20.39
CA ARG A 45 26.54 -16.18 21.23
C ARG A 45 25.88 -14.84 20.89
N CYS A 46 25.62 -14.57 19.61
CA CYS A 46 24.96 -13.33 19.17
C CYS A 46 23.45 -13.47 18.99
N TRP A 47 22.82 -14.61 19.26
CA TRP A 47 21.40 -14.80 18.98
C TRP A 47 20.48 -14.03 19.95
N PRO A 48 20.81 -13.89 21.25
CA PRO A 48 20.07 -13.04 22.17
C PRO A 48 20.10 -11.56 21.78
N ASP A 49 21.25 -11.08 21.32
CA ASP A 49 21.44 -9.74 20.76
C ASP A 49 22.30 -9.80 19.49
N PRO A 50 21.67 -9.80 18.29
CA PRO A 50 22.38 -9.84 17.01
C PRO A 50 23.36 -8.69 16.76
N ARG A 51 23.40 -7.66 17.63
CA ARG A 51 24.30 -6.51 17.52
C ARG A 51 25.52 -6.58 18.44
N SER A 52 25.52 -7.45 19.45
CA SER A 52 26.53 -7.50 20.52
C SER A 52 27.95 -7.82 20.04
N LEU A 53 28.07 -8.48 18.88
CA LEU A 53 29.34 -8.90 18.26
C LEU A 53 29.61 -8.18 16.94
N SER A 54 29.24 -6.89 16.85
CA SER A 54 29.46 -6.06 15.66
C SER A 54 30.91 -5.55 15.52
N HIS A 55 31.68 -5.55 16.61
CA HIS A 55 33.08 -5.13 16.62
C HIS A 55 34.04 -6.32 16.55
N TYR A 56 35.01 -6.25 15.64
CA TYR A 56 36.01 -7.31 15.44
C TYR A 56 37.30 -7.04 16.22
N THR A 57 37.84 -8.08 16.86
CA THR A 57 39.15 -8.03 17.51
C THR A 57 40.28 -7.87 16.48
N SER A 58 41.49 -7.53 16.94
CA SER A 58 42.70 -7.52 16.10
C SER A 58 42.91 -8.87 15.41
N ASP A 59 42.83 -9.94 16.17
CA ASP A 59 43.15 -11.29 15.72
C ASP A 59 42.13 -11.78 14.68
N SER A 60 40.84 -11.49 14.91
CA SER A 60 39.77 -11.75 13.95
C SER A 60 39.92 -10.95 12.65
N ARG A 61 40.50 -9.75 12.72
CA ARG A 61 40.81 -8.96 11.51
C ARG A 61 42.03 -9.52 10.79
N ALA A 62 43.06 -9.93 11.51
CA ALA A 62 44.26 -10.55 10.94
C ALA A 62 43.92 -11.87 10.22
N LEU A 63 43.14 -12.76 10.87
CA LEU A 63 42.71 -14.02 10.29
C LEU A 63 41.73 -13.86 9.12
N ALA A 64 40.99 -12.74 9.05
CA ALA A 64 40.14 -12.42 7.90
C ALA A 64 40.88 -11.65 6.79
N SER A 65 42.20 -11.43 6.92
CA SER A 65 42.98 -10.77 5.88
C SER A 65 43.17 -11.70 4.69
N MET A 66 42.83 -11.23 3.50
CA MET A 66 43.01 -11.98 2.26
C MET A 66 43.35 -11.02 1.13
N GLN A 67 44.45 -11.28 0.43
CA GLN A 67 44.82 -10.53 -0.76
C GLN A 67 43.82 -10.79 -1.88
N ASN A 68 43.46 -9.76 -2.64
CA ASN A 68 42.53 -9.85 -3.78
C ASN A 68 41.15 -10.47 -3.45
N ALA A 69 40.66 -10.33 -2.21
CA ALA A 69 39.37 -10.88 -1.78
C ALA A 69 38.20 -10.52 -2.71
N SER A 70 38.20 -9.32 -3.29
CA SER A 70 37.18 -8.85 -4.24
C SER A 70 37.10 -9.70 -5.52
N LYS A 71 38.25 -10.14 -6.05
CA LYS A 71 38.34 -11.00 -7.24
C LYS A 71 37.68 -12.37 -7.03
N HIS A 72 37.63 -12.82 -5.78
CA HIS A 72 37.04 -14.10 -5.39
C HIS A 72 35.62 -13.96 -4.81
N GLY A 73 35.02 -12.76 -4.84
CA GLY A 73 33.70 -12.52 -4.26
C GLY A 73 33.67 -12.59 -2.73
N LEU A 74 34.80 -12.38 -2.06
CA LEU A 74 34.95 -12.49 -0.61
C LEU A 74 35.19 -11.14 0.09
N ASP A 75 34.96 -10.02 -0.60
CA ASP A 75 35.13 -8.69 0.00
C ASP A 75 33.86 -8.16 0.67
N ARG A 76 32.86 -7.80 -0.15
CA ARG A 76 31.55 -7.28 0.24
C ARG A 76 30.50 -7.59 -0.82
N MET A 77 29.22 -7.46 -0.47
CA MET A 77 28.11 -7.60 -1.42
C MET A 77 28.32 -6.72 -2.66
N PRO A 78 28.17 -7.26 -3.88
CA PRO A 78 28.24 -6.47 -5.10
C PRO A 78 27.17 -5.37 -5.15
N ASP A 79 27.56 -4.20 -5.64
CA ASP A 79 26.62 -3.11 -5.93
C ASP A 79 25.82 -3.43 -7.21
N VAL A 80 24.58 -2.94 -7.30
CA VAL A 80 23.75 -3.07 -8.52
C VAL A 80 24.36 -2.23 -9.64
N GLU A 81 24.49 -2.79 -10.83
CA GLU A 81 25.07 -2.11 -11.99
C GLU A 81 24.28 -0.83 -12.33
N PRO A 82 24.95 0.29 -12.65
CA PRO A 82 24.27 1.57 -12.91
C PRO A 82 23.21 1.50 -14.02
N THR A 83 23.45 0.70 -15.05
CA THR A 83 22.49 0.45 -16.15
C THR A 83 21.23 -0.24 -15.65
N ILE A 84 21.36 -1.26 -14.81
CA ILE A 84 20.23 -1.97 -14.19
C ILE A 84 19.52 -1.08 -13.17
N ALA A 85 20.27 -0.35 -12.34
CA ALA A 85 19.72 0.59 -11.38
C ALA A 85 18.85 1.66 -12.06
N SER A 86 19.25 2.16 -13.24
CA SER A 86 18.50 3.16 -14.01
C SER A 86 17.10 2.72 -14.44
N LEU A 87 16.86 1.41 -14.56
CA LEU A 87 15.57 0.83 -14.90
C LEU A 87 14.64 0.68 -13.67
N ILE A 88 15.21 0.71 -12.46
CA ILE A 88 14.53 0.30 -11.22
C ILE A 88 14.28 1.48 -10.28
N VAL A 89 15.25 2.40 -10.16
CA VAL A 89 15.21 3.52 -9.21
C VAL A 89 15.11 4.86 -9.93
N ALA A 90 14.64 5.89 -9.22
CA ALA A 90 14.50 7.23 -9.79
C ALA A 90 15.88 7.81 -10.19
N PRO A 91 15.97 8.72 -11.18
CA PRO A 91 17.25 9.27 -11.66
C PRO A 91 18.14 9.85 -10.55
N GLU A 92 17.53 10.47 -9.53
CA GLU A 92 18.25 11.01 -8.36
C GLU A 92 18.91 9.93 -7.49
N GLU A 93 18.36 8.72 -7.46
CA GLU A 93 18.86 7.59 -6.69
C GLU A 93 19.91 6.79 -7.48
N VAL A 94 19.85 6.79 -8.82
CA VAL A 94 20.89 6.20 -9.71
C VAL A 94 22.24 6.89 -9.55
N LEU A 95 22.23 8.20 -9.32
CA LEU A 95 23.44 9.01 -9.13
C LEU A 95 24.11 8.77 -7.78
N ARG A 96 23.52 7.97 -6.89
CA ARG A 96 24.16 7.61 -5.62
C ARG A 96 25.20 6.51 -5.82
N PRO A 97 26.30 6.52 -5.05
CA PRO A 97 27.32 5.46 -5.11
C PRO A 97 26.76 4.05 -4.88
N ASN A 98 25.69 3.93 -4.07
CA ASN A 98 25.03 2.66 -3.78
C ASN A 98 23.52 2.86 -3.97
N ALA A 99 23.02 2.44 -5.13
CA ALA A 99 21.59 2.45 -5.43
C ALA A 99 20.85 1.57 -4.41
N ARG A 100 19.80 2.10 -3.77
CA ARG A 100 19.04 1.37 -2.75
C ARG A 100 17.70 0.91 -3.28
N CYS A 101 17.21 -0.20 -2.73
CA CYS A 101 15.87 -0.66 -3.05
C CYS A 101 14.81 0.45 -2.85
N PRO A 102 13.95 0.72 -3.86
CA PRO A 102 13.04 1.87 -3.83
C PRO A 102 11.89 1.69 -2.83
N ARG A 103 11.51 0.43 -2.54
CA ARG A 103 10.46 0.12 -1.56
C ARG A 103 11.06 0.06 -0.14
N PRO A 104 10.57 0.83 0.84
CA PRO A 104 11.16 0.87 2.18
C PRO A 104 11.22 -0.48 2.89
N GLN A 105 10.21 -1.34 2.72
CA GLN A 105 10.19 -2.66 3.36
C GLN A 105 11.18 -3.64 2.71
N CYS A 106 11.31 -3.58 1.38
CA CYS A 106 12.30 -4.36 0.64
C CYS A 106 13.71 -3.88 0.94
N ARG A 107 13.92 -2.59 1.15
CA ARG A 107 15.20 -2.02 1.57
C ARG A 107 15.70 -2.60 2.90
N ILE A 108 14.82 -2.83 3.86
CA ILE A 108 15.21 -3.45 5.14
C ILE A 108 15.64 -4.90 4.91
N THR A 109 14.97 -5.63 4.02
CA THR A 109 15.38 -7.00 3.64
C THR A 109 16.72 -6.98 2.92
N ASP A 110 16.89 -6.09 1.96
CA ASP A 110 18.12 -5.87 1.19
C ASP A 110 19.31 -5.57 2.11
N ASP A 111 19.16 -4.60 3.03
CA ASP A 111 20.15 -4.26 4.06
C ASP A 111 20.55 -5.48 4.93
N LEU A 112 19.63 -6.42 5.18
CA LEU A 112 19.91 -7.64 5.93
C LEU A 112 20.62 -8.69 5.06
N LEU A 113 20.25 -8.82 3.78
CA LEU A 113 20.92 -9.72 2.84
C LEU A 113 22.36 -9.27 2.56
N THR A 114 22.59 -7.97 2.41
CA THR A 114 23.95 -7.38 2.33
C THR A 114 24.79 -7.80 3.53
N LYS A 115 24.26 -7.64 4.75
CA LYS A 115 24.96 -8.07 5.97
C LYS A 115 25.23 -9.58 6.01
N CYS A 116 24.28 -10.40 5.54
CA CYS A 116 24.47 -11.84 5.45
C CYS A 116 25.65 -12.16 4.51
N TYR A 117 25.66 -11.57 3.32
CA TYR A 117 26.75 -11.78 2.37
C TYR A 117 28.09 -11.33 2.94
N ASP A 118 28.17 -10.12 3.52
CA ASP A 118 29.41 -9.59 4.08
C ASP A 118 29.96 -10.48 5.23
N THR A 119 29.05 -11.04 6.04
CA THR A 119 29.40 -11.99 7.12
C THR A 119 29.91 -13.31 6.54
N ALA A 120 29.23 -13.84 5.51
CA ALA A 120 29.67 -15.06 4.81
C ALA A 120 31.01 -14.87 4.09
N ALA A 121 31.22 -13.74 3.44
CA ALA A 121 32.45 -13.35 2.78
C ALA A 121 33.61 -13.26 3.79
N ARG A 122 33.38 -12.64 4.95
CA ARG A 122 34.35 -12.64 6.07
C ARG A 122 34.64 -14.04 6.58
N MET A 123 33.61 -14.88 6.79
CA MET A 123 33.79 -16.28 7.19
C MET A 123 34.65 -17.04 6.18
N GLY A 124 34.45 -16.82 4.88
CA GLY A 124 35.27 -17.39 3.81
C GLY A 124 36.74 -16.96 3.88
N ARG A 125 37.02 -15.67 4.18
CA ARG A 125 38.40 -15.20 4.39
C ARG A 125 39.07 -15.83 5.61
N ILE A 126 38.33 -16.03 6.70
CA ILE A 126 38.85 -16.76 7.89
C ILE A 126 39.09 -18.24 7.54
N GLY A 127 38.20 -18.85 6.76
CA GLY A 127 38.36 -20.21 6.25
C GLY A 127 39.60 -20.38 5.38
N ASN A 128 39.94 -19.37 4.57
CA ASN A 128 41.20 -19.35 3.81
C ASN A 128 42.42 -19.42 4.76
N SER A 129 42.45 -18.57 5.78
CA SER A 129 43.53 -18.59 6.78
C SER A 129 43.60 -19.91 7.53
N LEU A 130 42.45 -20.46 7.94
CA LEU A 130 42.38 -21.78 8.59
C LEU A 130 42.92 -22.89 7.67
N SER A 131 42.61 -22.86 6.38
CA SER A 131 43.16 -23.82 5.41
C SER A 131 44.68 -23.77 5.37
N HIS A 132 45.28 -22.58 5.30
CA HIS A 132 46.73 -22.43 5.34
C HIS A 132 47.34 -22.92 6.67
N LEU A 133 46.70 -22.62 7.80
CA LEU A 133 47.18 -23.05 9.12
C LEU A 133 47.14 -24.58 9.26
N ILE A 134 46.06 -25.23 8.84
CA ILE A 134 45.93 -26.70 8.87
C ILE A 134 46.94 -27.37 7.93
N LEU A 135 47.16 -26.82 6.73
CA LEU A 135 48.18 -27.33 5.81
C LEU A 135 49.59 -27.20 6.39
N ALA A 136 49.93 -26.05 6.96
CA ALA A 136 51.21 -25.82 7.63
C ALA A 136 51.41 -26.75 8.84
N LEU A 137 50.34 -26.97 9.62
CA LEU A 137 50.34 -27.92 10.73
C LEU A 137 50.61 -29.35 10.25
N SER A 138 49.92 -29.79 9.19
CA SER A 138 50.12 -31.12 8.60
C SER A 138 51.54 -31.31 8.08
N GLN A 139 52.13 -30.30 7.43
CA GLN A 139 53.51 -30.36 6.94
C GLN A 139 54.51 -30.44 8.10
N SER A 140 54.28 -29.65 9.16
CA SER A 140 55.15 -29.62 10.34
C SER A 140 55.12 -30.94 11.13
N LEU A 141 53.97 -31.62 11.18
CA LEU A 141 53.82 -32.95 11.78
C LEU A 141 54.56 -34.04 10.98
N GLN A 142 54.65 -33.88 9.65
CA GLN A 142 55.36 -34.82 8.78
C GLN A 142 56.89 -34.66 8.85
N SER A 143 57.40 -33.45 9.16
CA SER A 143 58.84 -33.16 9.19
C SER A 143 59.54 -33.49 10.52
N SER A 144 58.86 -34.09 11.50
CA SER A 144 59.41 -34.53 12.80
C SER A 144 60.11 -33.45 13.64
N SER A 145 59.89 -32.16 13.37
CA SER A 145 60.35 -31.04 14.21
C SER A 145 59.23 -30.64 15.19
N ALA A 146 59.15 -31.32 16.33
CA ALA A 146 58.16 -31.06 17.36
C ALA A 146 58.57 -29.83 18.22
N ASP A 147 58.36 -28.64 17.67
CA ASP A 147 58.64 -27.36 18.33
C ASP A 147 57.36 -26.64 18.78
N ALA A 148 57.53 -25.56 19.56
CA ALA A 148 56.51 -24.59 19.96
C ALA A 148 55.69 -24.01 18.76
N SER A 149 56.21 -24.13 17.54
CA SER A 149 55.54 -23.76 16.30
C SER A 149 54.30 -24.61 15.99
N VAL A 150 54.33 -25.93 16.27
CA VAL A 150 53.19 -26.84 16.03
C VAL A 150 52.03 -26.50 16.96
N GLN A 151 52.33 -26.26 18.24
CA GLN A 151 51.33 -25.85 19.23
C GLN A 151 50.72 -24.49 18.86
N SER A 152 51.53 -23.50 18.48
CA SER A 152 51.05 -22.19 18.04
C SER A 152 50.16 -22.28 16.78
N LEU A 153 50.50 -23.12 15.81
CA LEU A 153 49.68 -23.36 14.61
C LEU A 153 48.34 -24.03 14.97
N SER A 154 48.36 -25.00 15.89
CA SER A 154 47.15 -25.65 16.40
C SER A 154 46.23 -24.66 17.11
N ASP A 155 46.78 -23.86 18.04
CA ASP A 155 46.02 -22.86 18.80
C ASP A 155 45.44 -21.78 17.88
N THR A 156 46.21 -21.31 16.90
CA THR A 156 45.73 -20.34 15.89
C THR A 156 44.65 -20.95 15.00
N SER A 157 44.76 -22.24 14.65
CA SER A 157 43.73 -22.97 13.89
C SER A 157 42.42 -23.08 14.67
N LEU A 158 42.50 -23.42 15.97
CA LEU A 158 41.34 -23.44 16.86
C LEU A 158 40.71 -22.05 16.99
N GLN A 159 41.53 -21.00 17.11
CA GLN A 159 41.05 -19.62 17.17
C GLN A 159 40.34 -19.20 15.87
N ALA A 160 40.89 -19.57 14.70
CA ALA A 160 40.25 -19.32 13.41
C ALA A 160 38.91 -20.07 13.29
N PHE A 161 38.86 -21.34 13.70
CA PHE A 161 37.61 -22.12 13.74
C PHE A 161 36.55 -21.50 14.66
N ALA A 162 36.95 -21.01 15.84
CA ALA A 162 36.05 -20.31 16.76
C ALA A 162 35.49 -19.01 16.13
N PHE A 163 36.33 -18.21 15.47
CA PHE A 163 35.86 -17.02 14.75
C PHE A 163 34.95 -17.37 13.57
N MET A 164 35.22 -18.43 12.80
CA MET A 164 34.30 -18.88 11.76
C MET A 164 32.94 -19.29 12.35
N THR A 165 32.95 -20.03 13.45
CA THR A 165 31.72 -20.45 14.14
C THR A 165 30.90 -19.25 14.61
N ARG A 166 31.56 -18.21 15.12
CA ARG A 166 30.93 -16.94 15.47
C ARG A 166 30.32 -16.23 14.26
N GLU A 167 31.04 -16.17 13.14
CA GLU A 167 30.52 -15.57 11.90
C GLU A 167 29.33 -16.37 11.34
N LEU A 168 29.36 -17.71 11.43
CA LEU A 168 28.23 -18.56 11.07
C LEU A 168 27.00 -18.25 11.93
N GLY A 169 27.19 -18.06 13.24
CA GLY A 169 26.13 -17.62 14.15
C GLY A 169 25.51 -16.27 13.76
N ARG A 170 26.36 -15.30 13.40
CA ARG A 170 25.94 -13.96 12.93
C ARG A 170 25.22 -14.03 11.57
N LEU A 171 25.65 -14.91 10.68
CA LEU A 171 25.00 -15.16 9.40
C LEU A 171 23.60 -15.75 9.61
N MET A 172 23.49 -16.83 10.41
CA MET A 172 22.21 -17.49 10.70
C MET A 172 21.22 -16.56 11.40
N SER A 173 21.68 -15.76 12.36
CA SER A 173 20.83 -14.76 13.02
C SER A 173 20.37 -13.68 12.04
N SER A 174 21.25 -13.15 11.21
CA SER A 174 20.90 -12.13 10.19
C SER A 174 19.93 -12.68 9.14
N LEU A 175 20.10 -13.93 8.69
CA LEU A 175 19.17 -14.62 7.79
C LEU A 175 17.80 -14.82 8.45
N THR A 176 17.77 -15.17 9.73
CA THR A 176 16.52 -15.28 10.49
C THR A 176 15.80 -13.93 10.56
N LEU A 177 16.53 -12.85 10.82
CA LEU A 177 15.98 -11.48 10.78
C LEU A 177 15.49 -11.09 9.39
N ALA A 178 16.21 -11.46 8.33
CA ALA A 178 15.79 -11.22 6.95
C ALA A 178 14.47 -11.95 6.65
N ARG A 179 14.37 -13.22 7.05
CA ARG A 179 13.14 -14.02 6.91
C ARG A 179 11.99 -13.41 7.72
N ARG A 180 12.21 -12.99 8.97
CA ARG A 180 11.20 -12.24 9.77
C ARG A 180 10.71 -11.02 9.02
N GLN A 181 11.63 -10.22 8.47
CA GLN A 181 11.29 -9.01 7.73
C GLN A 181 10.42 -9.30 6.49
N VAL A 182 10.71 -10.37 5.74
CA VAL A 182 9.90 -10.78 4.58
C VAL A 182 8.45 -11.06 4.97
N TRP A 183 8.22 -11.78 6.07
CA TRP A 183 6.88 -12.07 6.58
C TRP A 183 6.20 -10.82 7.18
N LEU A 184 6.92 -10.05 7.98
CA LEU A 184 6.41 -8.81 8.59
C LEU A 184 6.05 -7.75 7.53
N ALA A 185 6.80 -7.65 6.44
CA ALA A 185 6.52 -6.73 5.33
C ALA A 185 5.14 -6.99 4.69
N GLN A 186 4.65 -8.22 4.74
CA GLN A 186 3.34 -8.64 4.23
C GLN A 186 2.21 -8.52 5.26
N SER A 187 2.56 -8.44 6.55
CA SER A 187 1.59 -8.35 7.64
C SER A 187 0.80 -7.03 7.64
N PRO A 188 -0.46 -7.04 8.15
CA PRO A 188 -1.25 -5.83 8.37
C PRO A 188 -0.80 -5.03 9.62
N LEU A 189 0.27 -5.47 10.29
CA LEU A 189 0.74 -4.89 11.55
C LEU A 189 1.27 -3.46 11.35
N SER A 190 1.13 -2.66 12.40
CA SER A 190 1.69 -1.31 12.43
C SER A 190 3.23 -1.36 12.39
N GLU A 191 3.87 -0.32 11.85
CA GLU A 191 5.34 -0.27 11.80
C GLU A 191 6.02 -0.39 13.18
N PRO A 192 5.50 0.20 14.27
CA PRO A 192 6.03 -0.06 15.61
C PRO A 192 5.96 -1.54 16.00
N CYS A 193 4.84 -2.21 15.73
CA CYS A 193 4.68 -3.64 16.04
C CYS A 193 5.65 -4.50 15.21
N ARG A 194 5.76 -4.23 13.91
CA ARG A 194 6.75 -4.91 13.05
C ARG A 194 8.18 -4.68 13.53
N ARG A 195 8.50 -3.47 13.97
CA ARG A 195 9.83 -3.17 14.54
C ARG A 195 10.09 -4.01 15.77
N THR A 196 9.14 -4.07 16.72
CA THR A 196 9.26 -4.89 17.93
C THR A 196 9.49 -6.36 17.59
N LEU A 197 8.68 -6.93 16.71
CA LEU A 197 8.80 -8.34 16.30
C LEU A 197 10.10 -8.65 15.57
N ARG A 198 10.61 -7.70 14.77
CA ARG A 198 11.89 -7.83 14.09
C ARG A 198 13.07 -7.80 15.05
N THR A 199 12.97 -7.08 16.17
CA THR A 199 14.06 -6.93 17.15
C THR A 199 14.07 -7.98 18.26
N LEU A 200 13.16 -8.95 18.23
CA LEU A 200 13.15 -10.03 19.22
C LEU A 200 14.46 -10.85 19.14
N PRO A 201 14.88 -11.49 20.24
CA PRO A 201 15.95 -12.49 20.22
C PRO A 201 15.72 -13.56 19.16
N VAL A 202 16.79 -14.09 18.59
CA VAL A 202 16.74 -15.31 17.78
C VAL A 202 16.83 -16.51 18.73
N VAL A 203 15.99 -17.51 18.49
CA VAL A 203 15.98 -18.75 19.27
C VAL A 203 16.06 -19.95 18.31
N PRO A 204 16.70 -21.06 18.70
CA PRO A 204 16.79 -22.25 17.86
C PRO A 204 15.41 -22.78 17.46
N GLY A 205 15.27 -23.11 16.17
CA GLY A 205 14.05 -23.74 15.63
C GLY A 205 12.85 -22.83 15.39
N GLU A 206 12.86 -21.58 15.87
CA GLU A 206 11.67 -20.71 15.77
C GLU A 206 11.94 -19.40 15.01
N LEU A 207 11.05 -19.06 14.08
CA LEU A 207 11.17 -17.81 13.35
C LEU A 207 10.81 -16.59 14.21
N PHE A 208 9.88 -16.68 15.15
CA PHE A 208 9.47 -15.54 16.00
C PHE A 208 9.41 -15.92 17.48
N GLY A 209 9.04 -17.16 17.75
CA GLY A 209 9.02 -17.79 19.07
C GLY A 209 7.96 -17.27 20.03
N LEU A 210 7.94 -17.85 21.23
CA LEU A 210 6.95 -17.53 22.28
C LEU A 210 6.95 -16.05 22.68
N ALA A 211 8.13 -15.41 22.64
CA ALA A 211 8.29 -13.98 22.92
C ALA A 211 7.47 -13.09 21.97
N ALA A 212 7.22 -13.54 20.74
CA ALA A 212 6.40 -12.80 19.79
C ALA A 212 4.91 -12.85 20.13
N GLN A 213 4.40 -13.99 20.60
CA GLN A 213 3.02 -14.11 21.09
C GLN A 213 2.81 -13.18 22.28
N GLN A 214 3.70 -13.23 23.27
CA GLN A 214 3.67 -12.33 24.43
C GLN A 214 3.75 -10.85 24.02
N ALA A 215 4.58 -10.50 23.03
CA ALA A 215 4.67 -9.13 22.52
C ALA A 215 3.38 -8.67 21.80
N LEU A 216 2.71 -9.58 21.09
CA LEU A 216 1.41 -9.33 20.49
C LEU A 216 0.33 -9.13 21.57
N ASP A 217 0.27 -10.02 22.56
CA ASP A 217 -0.72 -10.00 23.63
C ASP A 217 -0.60 -8.73 24.48
N ARG A 218 0.63 -8.34 24.84
CA ARG A 218 0.89 -7.04 25.49
C ARG A 218 0.47 -5.87 24.61
N GLY A 219 0.64 -5.97 23.28
CA GLY A 219 0.20 -4.96 22.33
C GLY A 219 -1.33 -4.85 22.24
N ILE A 220 -2.04 -5.98 22.32
CA ILE A 220 -3.51 -6.04 22.36
C ILE A 220 -4.02 -5.47 23.69
N GLN A 221 -3.46 -5.92 24.82
CA GLN A 221 -3.80 -5.44 26.16
C GLN A 221 -3.51 -3.93 26.31
N ALA A 222 -2.39 -3.44 25.79
CA ALA A 222 -2.07 -2.02 25.77
C ALA A 222 -3.10 -1.23 24.95
N ASN A 223 -3.48 -1.72 23.76
CA ASN A 223 -4.51 -1.06 22.95
C ASN A 223 -5.88 -1.07 23.65
N GLN A 224 -6.25 -2.17 24.32
CA GLN A 224 -7.49 -2.27 25.09
C GLN A 224 -7.50 -1.33 26.29
N THR A 225 -6.41 -1.26 27.06
CA THR A 225 -6.28 -0.31 28.17
C THR A 225 -6.26 1.14 27.67
N TRP A 226 -5.59 1.44 26.56
CA TRP A 226 -5.68 2.76 25.91
C TRP A 226 -7.10 3.10 25.47
N GLN A 227 -7.87 2.14 24.96
CA GLN A 227 -9.29 2.33 24.61
C GLN A 227 -10.16 2.57 25.86
N GLN A 228 -9.91 1.84 26.94
CA GLN A 228 -10.58 2.03 28.24
C GLN A 228 -10.26 3.40 28.86
N PHE A 229 -8.99 3.83 28.82
CA PHE A 229 -8.57 5.17 29.24
C PHE A 229 -9.17 6.28 28.36
N ALA A 230 -9.31 6.04 27.06
CA ALA A 230 -9.96 6.97 26.14
C ALA A 230 -11.47 7.09 26.42
N SER A 231 -12.16 5.99 26.78
CA SER A 231 -13.56 6.04 27.22
C SER A 231 -13.73 6.76 28.56
N LEU A 232 -12.78 6.62 29.49
CA LEU A 232 -12.81 7.33 30.78
C LEU A 232 -12.60 8.84 30.64
N ARG A 233 -11.81 9.29 29.65
CA ARG A 233 -11.72 10.72 29.29
C ARG A 233 -12.93 11.26 28.54
N GLY A 234 -13.72 10.38 27.92
CA GLY A 234 -15.02 10.74 27.34
C GLY A 234 -16.11 10.98 28.40
N ALA A 235 -15.94 10.43 29.60
CA ALA A 235 -16.89 10.53 30.71
C ALA A 235 -16.60 11.71 31.68
N THR A 236 -15.49 12.42 31.52
CA THR A 236 -15.14 13.61 32.31
C THR A 236 -15.28 14.89 31.47
N SER A 237 -16.48 15.12 30.93
CA SER A 237 -16.91 16.46 30.55
C SER A 237 -17.39 17.20 31.80
N LEU A 238 -16.52 18.01 32.40
CA LEU A 238 -16.96 19.06 33.34
C LEU A 238 -17.93 20.01 32.58
N PRO A 239 -19.05 20.41 33.19
CA PRO A 239 -20.01 21.30 32.54
C PRO A 239 -19.36 22.65 32.29
N ARG A 240 -19.34 23.05 31.02
CA ARG A 240 -18.86 24.35 30.55
C ARG A 240 -19.86 25.41 31.00
N GLN A 241 -19.54 26.16 32.05
CA GLN A 241 -20.30 27.33 32.47
C GLN A 241 -20.41 28.32 31.29
N GLN A 242 -21.64 28.68 30.94
CA GLN A 242 -21.94 29.82 30.07
C GLN A 242 -21.63 31.11 30.85
N PRO A 243 -21.03 32.14 30.23
CA PRO A 243 -20.92 33.45 30.85
C PRO A 243 -22.31 34.12 30.93
N PRO A 244 -22.55 35.01 31.91
CA PRO A 244 -23.87 35.54 32.21
C PRO A 244 -24.40 36.45 31.10
N GLN A 245 -25.69 36.30 30.78
CA GLN A 245 -26.46 37.25 29.99
C GLN A 245 -26.69 38.51 30.84
N GLY A 246 -26.15 39.65 30.39
CA GLY A 246 -26.51 40.97 30.92
C GLY A 246 -27.90 41.39 30.41
N PRO A 247 -28.64 42.21 31.18
CA PRO A 247 -30.06 42.45 30.94
C PRO A 247 -30.33 43.31 29.69
N HIS A 248 -31.36 42.91 28.95
CA HIS A 248 -32.04 43.71 27.95
C HIS A 248 -32.63 44.98 28.60
N GLN A 249 -32.27 46.16 28.09
CA GLN A 249 -33.12 47.33 28.15
C GLN A 249 -33.25 47.94 26.75
N LEU A 250 -34.52 48.11 26.38
CA LEU A 250 -35.04 48.74 25.17
C LEU A 250 -34.54 50.18 25.03
N LEU A 251 -34.33 50.65 23.79
CA LEU A 251 -34.80 51.95 23.29
C LEU A 251 -34.43 52.12 21.80
N SER A 252 -35.47 52.04 20.96
CA SER A 252 -35.79 52.88 19.79
C SER A 252 -34.69 53.32 18.79
N ASP A 253 -34.88 52.92 17.53
CA ASP A 253 -34.55 53.66 16.29
C ASP A 253 -35.14 55.10 16.28
N PRO A 254 -34.81 56.03 15.33
CA PRO A 254 -34.19 55.84 14.01
C PRO A 254 -33.14 56.90 13.58
N ILE A 255 -32.58 56.75 12.37
CA ILE A 255 -32.49 57.77 11.28
C ILE A 255 -31.23 57.53 10.42
N ASN A 256 -31.46 57.33 9.12
CA ASN A 256 -30.50 57.54 8.02
C ASN A 256 -30.91 58.88 7.37
N PRO A 257 -30.00 59.73 6.85
CA PRO A 257 -29.62 59.58 5.44
C PRO A 257 -28.24 60.15 5.03
N GLY A 258 -27.74 59.68 3.88
CA GLY A 258 -27.16 60.57 2.88
C GLY A 258 -25.72 60.29 2.40
N GLY A 259 -25.55 60.22 1.08
CA GLY A 259 -24.35 60.75 0.42
C GLY A 259 -23.45 59.78 -0.38
N LEU A 260 -23.87 59.41 -1.59
CA LEU A 260 -22.98 59.23 -2.76
C LEU A 260 -22.46 60.63 -3.21
N PRO A 261 -21.42 60.84 -4.07
CA PRO A 261 -21.17 60.03 -5.28
C PRO A 261 -19.72 59.94 -5.88
N GLN A 262 -19.63 59.07 -6.91
CA GLN A 262 -18.90 59.18 -8.20
C GLN A 262 -17.37 59.27 -8.30
N GLY A 263 -16.81 58.45 -9.21
CA GLY A 263 -15.67 58.88 -10.03
C GLY A 263 -14.75 57.82 -10.67
N GLN A 264 -15.12 57.34 -11.86
CA GLN A 264 -14.25 57.12 -13.05
C GLN A 264 -13.22 55.94 -13.13
N HIS A 265 -13.39 55.15 -14.20
CA HIS A 265 -12.40 54.29 -14.89
C HIS A 265 -11.66 55.14 -15.97
N PRO A 266 -10.43 54.82 -16.47
CA PRO A 266 -10.16 53.59 -17.24
C PRO A 266 -8.72 53.00 -17.31
N ARG A 267 -8.66 51.72 -17.74
CA ARG A 267 -7.65 50.92 -18.47
C ARG A 267 -6.17 51.38 -18.54
N HIS A 268 -5.21 50.47 -18.24
CA HIS A 268 -4.28 49.84 -19.22
C HIS A 268 -3.30 48.80 -18.58
N ARG A 269 -2.84 47.88 -19.45
CA ARG A 269 -1.97 46.69 -19.24
C ARG A 269 -0.65 46.95 -18.51
N GLY A 270 -0.18 45.93 -17.76
CA GLY A 270 1.23 45.78 -17.39
C GLY A 270 1.51 44.59 -16.47
N VAL A 271 2.08 43.52 -17.02
CA VAL A 271 2.67 42.41 -16.27
C VAL A 271 3.83 42.95 -15.42
N ARG A 272 3.73 42.91 -14.09
CA ARG A 272 4.88 43.04 -13.18
C ARG A 272 4.71 42.05 -12.02
N GLY A 273 5.72 41.19 -11.86
CA GLY A 273 5.81 40.26 -10.74
C GLY A 273 5.77 41.01 -9.41
N ARG A 274 4.86 40.60 -8.52
CA ARG A 274 4.86 41.08 -7.14
C ARG A 274 5.88 40.25 -6.35
N GLY A 275 7.07 40.81 -6.16
CA GLY A 275 7.87 40.49 -5.00
C GLY A 275 7.07 40.87 -3.74
N PHE A 276 6.99 39.96 -2.78
CA PHE A 276 6.38 40.25 -1.48
C PHE A 276 7.31 41.18 -0.69
N PRO A 277 6.80 42.26 -0.07
CA PRO A 277 7.59 43.05 0.87
C PRO A 277 7.81 42.24 2.16
N PRO A 278 8.94 42.43 2.87
CA PRO A 278 9.20 41.71 4.10
C PRO A 278 8.26 42.21 5.22
N PRO A 279 7.69 41.33 6.06
CA PRO A 279 6.80 41.76 7.11
C PRO A 279 7.61 42.30 8.31
N GLN A 280 7.41 43.58 8.63
CA GLN A 280 7.79 44.17 9.91
C GLN A 280 6.62 43.96 10.90
N GLY A 281 6.80 43.03 11.85
CA GLY A 281 5.84 42.68 12.90
C GLY A 281 6.19 41.33 13.55
N PRO A 282 5.79 41.07 14.81
CA PRO A 282 6.25 39.90 15.56
C PRO A 282 5.89 38.61 14.83
N LYS A 283 6.93 37.84 14.47
CA LYS A 283 6.89 36.67 13.58
C LYS A 283 5.89 35.61 14.08
N ARG A 284 4.62 35.68 13.64
CA ARG A 284 3.71 34.55 13.69
C ARG A 284 4.25 33.46 12.77
N THR A 285 4.58 32.30 13.33
CA THR A 285 5.17 31.21 12.55
C THR A 285 4.15 30.70 11.52
N TRP A 286 4.61 30.45 10.30
CA TRP A 286 3.79 30.04 9.15
C TRP A 286 2.84 28.85 9.45
N GLY A 287 3.24 27.96 10.38
CA GLY A 287 2.44 26.82 10.82
C GLY A 287 1.20 27.17 11.66
N GLN A 288 1.21 28.28 12.42
CA GLN A 288 0.08 28.70 13.26
C GLN A 288 -1.06 29.29 12.42
N SER A 289 -0.74 30.11 11.41
CA SER A 289 -1.74 30.69 10.50
C SER A 289 -2.47 29.62 9.66
N LEU A 290 -1.81 28.51 9.34
CA LEU A 290 -2.45 27.40 8.63
C LEU A 290 -3.37 26.55 9.52
N LEU A 291 -3.10 26.46 10.83
CA LEU A 291 -3.95 25.70 11.77
C LEU A 291 -5.33 26.34 11.95
N GLU A 292 -5.42 27.67 11.91
CA GLU A 292 -6.69 28.42 12.01
C GLU A 292 -7.64 28.09 10.85
N LYS A 293 -7.10 27.83 9.66
CA LYS A 293 -7.88 27.45 8.46
C LYS A 293 -8.30 25.97 8.43
N LYS A 294 -7.94 25.17 9.44
CA LYS A 294 -8.25 23.73 9.59
C LYS A 294 -8.08 22.87 8.31
N PRO A 295 -7.00 23.02 7.51
CA PRO A 295 -6.79 22.21 6.31
C PRO A 295 -6.64 20.72 6.66
N SER A 296 -6.97 19.85 5.72
CA SER A 296 -6.77 18.41 5.90
C SER A 296 -5.28 18.08 6.12
N ALA A 297 -4.98 17.04 6.91
CA ALA A 297 -3.60 16.60 7.12
C ALA A 297 -2.87 16.25 5.81
N SER A 298 -3.59 15.75 4.81
CA SER A 298 -3.04 15.51 3.47
C SER A 298 -2.67 16.80 2.74
N THR A 299 -3.45 17.87 2.89
CA THR A 299 -3.15 19.18 2.30
C THR A 299 -1.88 19.76 2.91
N LEU A 300 -1.74 19.69 4.23
CA LEU A 300 -0.53 20.14 4.93
C LEU A 300 0.72 19.39 4.47
N ARG A 301 0.62 18.07 4.24
CA ARG A 301 1.72 17.27 3.69
C ARG A 301 2.11 17.72 2.29
N VAL A 302 1.15 18.11 1.44
CA VAL A 302 1.44 18.65 0.10
C VAL A 302 2.20 19.98 0.20
N TYR A 303 1.77 20.90 1.07
CA TYR A 303 2.49 22.15 1.27
C TYR A 303 3.91 21.91 1.79
N VAL A 304 4.07 21.05 2.80
CA VAL A 304 5.39 20.70 3.33
C VAL A 304 6.27 20.07 2.25
N ALA A 305 5.74 19.17 1.42
CA ALA A 305 6.49 18.56 0.32
C ALA A 305 6.93 19.59 -0.72
N ALA A 306 6.04 20.52 -1.10
CA ALA A 306 6.36 21.60 -2.04
C ALA A 306 7.42 22.57 -1.50
N ILE A 307 7.39 22.86 -0.19
CA ILE A 307 8.44 23.65 0.46
C ILE A 307 9.74 22.84 0.48
N SER A 308 9.68 21.57 0.87
CA SER A 308 10.86 20.70 0.96
C SER A 308 11.60 20.54 -0.36
N SER A 309 10.91 20.62 -1.50
CA SER A 309 11.53 20.48 -2.82
C SER A 309 12.23 21.74 -3.32
N ARG A 310 11.96 22.90 -2.72
CA ARG A 310 12.51 24.20 -3.17
C ARG A 310 13.32 24.92 -2.09
N HIS A 311 13.21 24.51 -0.83
CA HIS A 311 13.88 25.16 0.29
C HIS A 311 15.25 24.54 0.54
N ILE A 312 16.21 25.37 0.95
CA ILE A 312 17.55 24.90 1.36
C ILE A 312 17.42 23.94 2.56
N LYS A 313 18.42 23.08 2.76
CA LYS A 313 18.44 22.20 3.93
C LYS A 313 18.50 23.04 5.22
N VAL A 314 17.71 22.65 6.21
CA VAL A 314 17.72 23.20 7.58
C VAL A 314 18.28 22.10 8.48
N ASP A 315 19.30 22.39 9.27
CA ASP A 315 20.02 21.41 10.11
C ASP A 315 20.47 20.17 9.31
N SER A 316 21.01 20.41 8.11
CA SER A 316 21.43 19.37 7.15
C SER A 316 20.31 18.42 6.66
N GLN A 317 19.04 18.74 6.93
CA GLN A 317 17.87 17.95 6.54
C GLN A 317 16.91 18.75 5.67
N THR A 318 16.03 18.07 4.92
CA THR A 318 14.94 18.77 4.22
C THR A 318 13.90 19.26 5.23
N VAL A 319 13.18 20.33 4.90
CA VAL A 319 12.12 20.88 5.76
C VAL A 319 11.09 19.82 6.16
N GLY A 320 10.74 18.91 5.26
CA GLY A 320 9.78 17.83 5.52
C GLY A 320 10.31 16.72 6.42
N SER A 321 11.63 16.53 6.48
CA SER A 321 12.30 15.59 7.38
C SER A 321 12.55 16.18 8.77
N HIS A 322 12.49 17.51 8.91
CA HIS A 322 12.73 18.20 10.18
C HIS A 322 11.77 17.72 11.28
N SER A 323 12.31 17.50 12.49
CA SER A 323 11.58 16.87 13.61
C SER A 323 10.32 17.64 14.01
N LEU A 324 10.40 18.98 14.06
CA LEU A 324 9.27 19.86 14.37
C LEU A 324 8.16 19.79 13.31
N VAL A 325 8.51 19.72 12.03
CA VAL A 325 7.55 19.64 10.92
C VAL A 325 6.84 18.28 10.95
N THR A 326 7.59 17.21 11.18
CA THR A 326 7.02 15.87 11.36
C THR A 326 6.08 15.81 12.56
N ARG A 327 6.46 16.39 13.70
CA ARG A 327 5.62 16.44 14.91
C ARG A 327 4.36 17.29 14.69
N PHE A 328 4.48 18.42 14.01
CA PHE A 328 3.35 19.26 13.60
C PHE A 328 2.37 18.51 12.70
N LEU A 329 2.85 17.81 11.67
CA LEU A 329 2.00 17.03 10.76
C LEU A 329 1.28 15.88 11.49
N LYS A 330 1.93 15.24 12.47
CA LYS A 330 1.30 14.24 13.34
C LYS A 330 0.20 14.87 14.20
N GLY A 331 0.47 16.00 14.83
CA GLY A 331 -0.52 16.73 15.62
C GLY A 331 -1.72 17.19 14.78
N ALA A 332 -1.48 17.70 13.57
CA ALA A 332 -2.55 18.09 12.64
C ALA A 332 -3.42 16.89 12.22
N GLN A 333 -2.81 15.72 11.98
CA GLN A 333 -3.54 14.50 11.67
C GLN A 333 -4.39 14.00 12.86
N GLN A 334 -3.90 14.13 14.09
CA GLN A 334 -4.66 13.74 15.28
C GLN A 334 -5.83 14.70 15.54
N ARG A 335 -5.63 16.01 15.31
CA ARG A 335 -6.70 17.02 15.45
C ARG A 335 -7.79 16.90 14.39
N ASN A 336 -7.45 16.47 13.17
CA ASN A 336 -8.40 16.26 12.08
C ASN A 336 -8.13 14.92 11.37
N PRO A 337 -8.51 13.79 11.99
CA PRO A 337 -8.25 12.47 11.44
C PRO A 337 -9.02 12.28 10.12
N PRO A 338 -8.41 11.63 9.09
CA PRO A 338 -9.11 11.35 7.85
C PRO A 338 -10.38 10.52 8.11
N ARG A 339 -11.55 11.05 7.75
CA ARG A 339 -12.80 10.31 7.81
C ARG A 339 -12.89 9.37 6.61
N ALA A 340 -12.85 8.06 6.86
CA ALA A 340 -13.13 7.07 5.83
C ALA A 340 -14.63 7.05 5.55
N VAL A 341 -15.01 7.21 4.29
CA VAL A 341 -16.41 7.03 3.86
C VAL A 341 -16.70 5.53 3.91
N ARG A 342 -17.61 5.11 4.79
CA ARG A 342 -17.95 3.69 5.00
C ARG A 342 -19.30 3.30 4.41
N VAL A 343 -20.16 4.27 4.14
CA VAL A 343 -21.50 4.08 3.58
C VAL A 343 -21.51 4.77 2.22
N PRO A 344 -22.12 4.17 1.18
CA PRO A 344 -22.25 4.83 -0.11
C PRO A 344 -23.02 6.13 0.06
N SER A 345 -22.54 7.20 -0.59
CA SER A 345 -23.19 8.50 -0.55
C SER A 345 -24.48 8.55 -1.37
N TRP A 346 -24.84 7.50 -2.10
CA TRP A 346 -26.01 7.42 -2.98
C TRP A 346 -26.31 5.95 -3.30
N ASP A 347 -27.52 5.67 -3.77
CA ASP A 347 -28.07 4.33 -4.02
C ASP A 347 -27.95 3.93 -5.51
N LEU A 348 -27.19 2.86 -5.79
CA LEU A 348 -26.99 2.39 -7.17
C LEU A 348 -28.24 1.77 -7.80
N PRO A 349 -28.93 0.81 -7.16
CA PRO A 349 -30.24 0.34 -7.62
C PRO A 349 -31.21 1.47 -8.01
N LEU A 350 -31.30 2.53 -7.19
CA LEU A 350 -32.16 3.67 -7.49
C LEU A 350 -31.76 4.36 -8.80
N VAL A 351 -30.46 4.65 -8.97
CA VAL A 351 -29.95 5.33 -10.17
C VAL A 351 -30.13 4.45 -11.41
N LEU A 352 -29.84 3.15 -11.31
CA LEU A 352 -30.07 2.21 -12.41
C LEU A 352 -31.56 2.11 -12.76
N GLY A 353 -32.46 2.16 -11.76
CA GLY A 353 -33.90 2.20 -12.00
C GLY A 353 -34.35 3.45 -12.75
N ALA A 354 -33.80 4.62 -12.44
CA ALA A 354 -34.11 5.87 -13.13
C ALA A 354 -33.60 5.89 -14.58
N LEU A 355 -32.44 5.29 -14.85
CA LEU A 355 -31.87 5.21 -16.20
C LEU A 355 -32.68 4.38 -17.19
N ARG A 356 -33.67 3.60 -16.72
CA ARG A 356 -34.60 2.81 -17.54
C ARG A 356 -35.85 3.58 -17.96
N LEU A 357 -36.04 4.81 -17.47
CA LEU A 357 -37.26 5.58 -17.64
C LEU A 357 -37.00 6.83 -18.51
N PRO A 358 -38.06 7.47 -19.04
CA PRO A 358 -37.95 8.78 -19.65
C PRO A 358 -37.33 9.81 -18.67
N PRO A 359 -36.55 10.80 -19.15
CA PRO A 359 -36.26 11.12 -20.55
C PRO A 359 -35.02 10.38 -21.10
N VAL A 360 -34.54 9.34 -20.42
CA VAL A 360 -33.29 8.64 -20.74
C VAL A 360 -33.52 7.49 -21.73
N GLU A 361 -34.68 6.85 -21.66
CA GLU A 361 -35.16 5.83 -22.60
C GLU A 361 -36.48 6.29 -23.24
N PRO A 362 -36.75 5.94 -24.50
CA PRO A 362 -35.90 5.12 -25.39
C PRO A 362 -34.68 5.91 -25.93
N LEU A 363 -33.54 5.23 -26.16
CA LEU A 363 -32.25 5.88 -26.47
C LEU A 363 -32.24 6.73 -27.76
N ASP A 364 -33.01 6.31 -28.76
CA ASP A 364 -33.14 6.93 -30.08
C ASP A 364 -33.89 8.28 -30.02
N GLN A 365 -34.80 8.44 -29.07
CA GLN A 365 -35.57 9.67 -28.86
C GLN A 365 -35.02 10.52 -27.71
N ALA A 366 -34.11 9.96 -26.90
CA ALA A 366 -33.54 10.63 -25.76
C ALA A 366 -32.72 11.86 -26.21
N PRO A 367 -32.91 13.04 -25.59
CA PRO A 367 -32.06 14.19 -25.85
C PRO A 367 -30.59 13.83 -25.67
N LEU A 368 -29.73 14.30 -26.58
CA LEU A 368 -28.30 13.93 -26.61
C LEU A 368 -27.57 14.14 -25.27
N LYS A 369 -28.02 15.11 -24.45
CA LYS A 369 -27.57 15.30 -23.07
C LYS A 369 -27.70 14.02 -22.23
N TRP A 370 -28.87 13.38 -22.26
CA TRP A 370 -29.19 12.19 -21.46
C TRP A 370 -28.52 10.95 -22.01
N LEU A 371 -28.49 10.77 -23.33
CA LEU A 371 -27.72 9.70 -23.98
C LEU A 371 -26.22 9.79 -23.62
N SER A 372 -25.64 10.99 -23.67
CA SER A 372 -24.26 11.24 -23.29
C SER A 372 -23.99 10.90 -21.82
N ALA A 373 -24.86 11.37 -20.92
CA ALA A 373 -24.72 11.17 -19.49
C ALA A 373 -24.90 9.70 -19.09
N LYS A 374 -25.89 9.00 -19.66
CA LYS A 374 -26.12 7.57 -19.48
C LYS A 374 -24.91 6.76 -19.94
N SER A 375 -24.41 7.03 -21.15
CA SER A 375 -23.25 6.33 -21.71
C SER A 375 -22.02 6.49 -20.83
N ALA A 376 -21.74 7.71 -20.35
CA ALA A 376 -20.64 7.98 -19.43
C ALA A 376 -20.81 7.28 -18.07
N PHE A 377 -22.03 7.27 -17.51
CA PHE A 377 -22.32 6.64 -16.23
C PHE A 377 -22.21 5.12 -16.30
N LEU A 378 -22.86 4.47 -17.28
CA LEU A 378 -22.83 3.01 -17.45
C LEU A 378 -21.40 2.52 -17.73
N LEU A 379 -20.66 3.21 -18.61
CA LEU A 379 -19.26 2.90 -18.85
C LEU A 379 -18.41 3.03 -17.58
N GLY A 380 -18.66 4.06 -16.76
CA GLY A 380 -17.95 4.25 -15.50
C GLY A 380 -18.27 3.18 -14.44
N ILE A 381 -19.52 2.72 -14.36
CA ILE A 381 -19.94 1.64 -13.46
C ILE A 381 -19.38 0.29 -13.93
N ALA A 382 -19.50 -0.03 -15.22
CA ALA A 382 -19.11 -1.33 -15.76
C ALA A 382 -17.59 -1.52 -15.76
N SER A 383 -16.81 -0.47 -16.05
CA SER A 383 -15.34 -0.55 -16.13
C SER A 383 -14.63 -0.26 -14.80
N ALA A 384 -15.30 0.37 -13.84
CA ALA A 384 -14.70 0.91 -12.61
C ALA A 384 -13.48 1.83 -12.85
N LYS A 385 -13.28 2.40 -14.04
CA LYS A 385 -12.14 3.27 -14.40
C LYS A 385 -12.28 4.71 -13.88
N ARG A 386 -11.17 5.44 -13.74
CA ARG A 386 -11.20 6.84 -13.30
C ARG A 386 -11.76 7.70 -14.41
N ALA A 387 -12.35 8.85 -14.07
CA ALA A 387 -12.75 9.84 -15.08
C ALA A 387 -11.60 10.25 -16.02
N SER A 388 -10.34 10.23 -15.55
CA SER A 388 -9.19 10.48 -16.42
C SER A 388 -8.93 9.38 -17.45
N GLU A 389 -9.22 8.12 -17.11
CA GLU A 389 -9.04 6.97 -17.99
C GLU A 389 -10.21 6.88 -18.98
N LEU A 390 -11.45 7.12 -18.51
CA LEU A 390 -12.62 7.21 -19.39
C LEU A 390 -12.48 8.35 -20.42
N HIS A 391 -11.95 9.50 -20.00
CA HIS A 391 -11.65 10.63 -20.88
C HIS A 391 -10.54 10.31 -21.89
N ALA A 392 -9.67 9.34 -21.61
CA ALA A 392 -8.59 8.96 -22.51
C ALA A 392 -9.03 8.01 -23.63
N LEU A 393 -10.27 7.49 -23.57
CA LEU A 393 -10.81 6.63 -24.61
C LEU A 393 -11.07 7.39 -25.90
N SER A 394 -11.05 6.68 -27.02
CA SER A 394 -11.19 7.25 -28.35
C SER A 394 -12.05 6.38 -29.26
N VAL A 395 -12.71 7.01 -30.23
CA VAL A 395 -13.44 6.33 -31.32
C VAL A 395 -12.52 5.91 -32.49
N SER A 396 -11.23 6.25 -32.44
CA SER A 396 -10.25 5.79 -33.43
C SER A 396 -10.23 4.26 -33.50
N GLU A 397 -10.11 3.70 -34.70
CA GLU A 397 -10.05 2.24 -34.94
C GLU A 397 -8.93 1.53 -34.18
N GLN A 398 -7.88 2.27 -33.78
CA GLN A 398 -6.80 1.73 -32.94
C GLN A 398 -7.19 1.59 -31.46
N CYS A 399 -8.26 2.25 -31.02
CA CYS A 399 -8.68 2.37 -29.62
C CYS A 399 -10.03 1.71 -29.32
N ILE A 400 -10.81 1.32 -30.34
CA ILE A 400 -12.09 0.64 -30.17
C ILE A 400 -12.19 -0.53 -31.15
N ARG A 401 -12.58 -1.70 -30.64
CA ARG A 401 -12.87 -2.88 -31.47
C ARG A 401 -14.19 -3.50 -31.02
N TRP A 402 -15.13 -3.56 -31.95
CA TRP A 402 -16.40 -4.27 -31.74
C TRP A 402 -16.22 -5.74 -32.06
N ASN A 403 -16.82 -6.62 -31.26
CA ASN A 403 -16.84 -8.04 -31.59
C ASN A 403 -17.72 -8.26 -32.82
N SER A 404 -17.30 -9.14 -33.73
CA SER A 404 -18.00 -9.42 -34.99
C SER A 404 -19.40 -10.01 -34.79
N ASP A 405 -19.61 -10.70 -33.68
CA ASP A 405 -20.87 -11.31 -33.25
C ASP A 405 -21.78 -10.34 -32.47
N GLY A 406 -21.36 -9.08 -32.30
CA GLY A 406 -22.11 -8.07 -31.54
C GLY A 406 -22.10 -8.27 -30.02
N THR A 407 -21.39 -9.28 -29.50
CA THR A 407 -21.42 -9.67 -28.07
C THR A 407 -20.73 -8.68 -27.14
N GLY A 408 -19.97 -7.72 -27.68
CA GLY A 408 -19.23 -6.80 -26.84
C GLY A 408 -18.36 -5.81 -27.60
N VAL A 409 -17.57 -5.08 -26.81
CA VAL A 409 -16.59 -4.10 -27.29
C VAL A 409 -15.35 -4.12 -26.41
N ALA A 410 -14.20 -4.03 -27.04
CA ALA A 410 -12.91 -3.81 -26.40
C ALA A 410 -12.47 -2.37 -26.62
N LEU A 411 -12.07 -1.70 -25.54
CA LEU A 411 -11.66 -0.29 -25.55
C LEU A 411 -10.25 -0.15 -24.98
N TRP A 412 -9.41 0.62 -25.66
CA TRP A 412 -8.06 0.98 -25.21
C TRP A 412 -7.98 2.50 -24.99
N PRO A 413 -7.31 2.95 -23.91
CA PRO A 413 -6.95 4.36 -23.78
C PRO A 413 -6.04 4.78 -24.94
N ASN A 414 -6.15 6.03 -25.38
CA ASN A 414 -5.24 6.62 -26.36
C ASN A 414 -3.78 6.43 -25.89
N PRO A 415 -2.86 5.93 -26.74
CA PRO A 415 -1.46 5.67 -26.36
C PRO A 415 -0.70 6.87 -25.77
N SER A 416 -1.14 8.10 -26.09
CA SER A 416 -0.57 9.34 -25.54
C SER A 416 -0.98 9.60 -24.07
N PHE A 417 -1.92 8.83 -23.53
CA PHE A 417 -2.39 8.99 -22.16
C PHE A 417 -1.46 8.31 -21.15
N PHE A 418 -0.92 9.11 -20.23
CA PHE A 418 -0.14 8.62 -19.10
C PHE A 418 -0.99 8.65 -17.81
N PRO A 419 -1.39 7.48 -17.26
CA PRO A 419 -2.17 7.46 -16.02
C PRO A 419 -1.32 7.92 -14.83
N LYS A 420 -1.97 8.63 -13.89
CA LYS A 420 -1.36 9.18 -12.67
C LYS A 420 -0.63 8.13 -11.80
N ARG A 421 -1.00 6.87 -11.93
CA ARG A 421 -0.35 5.71 -11.30
C ARG A 421 -0.15 4.70 -12.42
N LEU A 422 1.09 4.34 -12.68
CA LEU A 422 1.51 3.42 -13.74
C LEU A 422 2.08 2.14 -13.11
N PRO A 423 1.26 1.22 -12.55
CA PRO A 423 1.80 -0.09 -12.24
C PRO A 423 2.16 -0.76 -13.57
N SER A 424 3.36 -1.32 -13.66
CA SER A 424 3.91 -1.93 -14.89
C SER A 424 2.97 -2.98 -15.53
N ALA A 425 2.14 -3.66 -14.73
CA ALA A 425 1.15 -4.62 -15.20
C ALA A 425 -0.14 -4.02 -15.83
N HIS A 426 -0.30 -2.68 -15.86
CA HIS A 426 -1.55 -2.03 -16.30
C HIS A 426 -1.34 -1.08 -17.50
N TYR A 427 -0.18 -1.14 -18.16
CA TYR A 427 0.04 -0.40 -19.40
C TYR A 427 -0.90 -0.95 -20.48
N ASN A 428 -1.65 -0.07 -21.15
CA ASN A 428 -2.60 -0.42 -22.21
C ASN A 428 -3.63 -1.51 -21.83
N GLN A 429 -4.02 -1.59 -20.55
CA GLN A 429 -5.03 -2.55 -20.13
C GLN A 429 -6.35 -2.31 -20.89
N VAL A 430 -6.81 -3.33 -21.60
CA VAL A 430 -8.07 -3.33 -22.32
C VAL A 430 -9.25 -3.23 -21.34
N ILE A 431 -10.26 -2.45 -21.72
CA ILE A 431 -11.58 -2.48 -21.08
C ILE A 431 -12.48 -3.32 -21.98
N GLU A 432 -12.80 -4.52 -21.53
CA GLU A 432 -13.73 -5.41 -22.21
C GLU A 432 -15.12 -5.25 -21.60
N LEU A 433 -16.12 -5.02 -22.45
CA LEU A 433 -17.52 -4.90 -22.05
C LEU A 433 -18.34 -5.91 -22.85
N ALA A 434 -19.07 -6.75 -22.13
CA ALA A 434 -20.08 -7.61 -22.71
C ALA A 434 -21.39 -6.85 -22.91
N ALA A 435 -22.06 -7.11 -24.03
CA ALA A 435 -23.43 -6.67 -24.25
C ALA A 435 -24.37 -7.48 -23.35
N TYR A 436 -25.35 -6.81 -22.76
CA TYR A 436 -26.41 -7.50 -22.00
C TYR A 436 -27.50 -7.94 -22.98
N GLY A 437 -27.71 -9.25 -23.07
CA GLY A 437 -28.69 -9.89 -23.97
C GLY A 437 -28.15 -10.09 -25.40
N PRO A 438 -28.28 -11.29 -25.98
CA PRO A 438 -28.13 -11.48 -27.42
C PRO A 438 -29.47 -11.15 -28.11
N SER A 439 -29.39 -10.39 -29.21
CA SER A 439 -30.19 -10.68 -30.40
C SER A 439 -31.71 -10.92 -30.24
N HIS A 440 -32.48 -9.99 -29.66
CA HIS A 440 -33.94 -10.02 -29.86
C HIS A 440 -34.28 -9.41 -31.24
N PRO A 441 -35.27 -9.98 -31.98
CA PRO A 441 -35.82 -9.33 -33.16
C PRO A 441 -36.42 -7.96 -32.80
N PRO A 442 -36.43 -7.00 -33.74
CA PRO A 442 -36.75 -5.58 -33.49
C PRO A 442 -38.16 -5.31 -32.93
N ASP A 443 -39.05 -6.30 -32.91
CA ASP A 443 -40.47 -6.15 -32.57
C ASP A 443 -40.82 -6.51 -31.10
N GLU A 444 -39.86 -6.94 -30.28
CA GLU A 444 -40.08 -7.24 -28.84
C GLU A 444 -39.54 -6.14 -27.92
N GLU A 445 -40.29 -5.83 -26.86
CA GLU A 445 -39.88 -4.84 -25.85
C GLU A 445 -38.54 -5.23 -25.21
N ALA A 446 -37.56 -4.30 -25.27
CA ALA A 446 -36.23 -4.51 -24.74
C ALA A 446 -36.27 -4.96 -23.26
N SER A 447 -35.59 -6.05 -22.94
CA SER A 447 -35.55 -6.55 -21.57
C SER A 447 -35.00 -5.50 -20.60
N SER A 448 -35.44 -5.55 -19.33
CA SER A 448 -35.00 -4.60 -18.28
C SER A 448 -33.47 -4.57 -18.07
N ALA A 449 -32.76 -5.64 -18.45
CA ALA A 449 -31.30 -5.70 -18.43
C ALA A 449 -30.68 -5.00 -19.66
N GLU A 450 -31.28 -5.13 -20.83
CA GLU A 450 -30.84 -4.51 -22.08
C GLU A 450 -30.87 -2.97 -21.99
N LEU A 451 -31.87 -2.41 -21.29
CA LEU A 451 -31.96 -0.98 -21.00
C LEU A 451 -30.77 -0.39 -20.24
N LEU A 452 -29.97 -1.25 -19.59
CA LEU A 452 -28.76 -0.88 -18.87
C LEU A 452 -27.47 -1.36 -19.55
N CYS A 453 -27.57 -1.86 -20.78
CA CYS A 453 -26.44 -2.37 -21.53
C CYS A 453 -25.44 -1.23 -21.87
N PRO A 454 -24.20 -1.26 -21.35
CA PRO A 454 -23.21 -0.23 -21.65
C PRO A 454 -22.80 -0.24 -23.12
N VAL A 455 -22.77 -1.42 -23.75
CA VAL A 455 -22.42 -1.60 -25.17
C VAL A 455 -23.47 -0.96 -26.08
N ARG A 456 -24.77 -1.14 -25.77
CA ARG A 456 -25.89 -0.53 -26.49
C ARG A 456 -25.87 0.99 -26.40
N ALA A 457 -25.75 1.53 -25.18
CA ALA A 457 -25.67 2.98 -24.95
C ALA A 457 -24.46 3.60 -25.67
N LEU A 458 -23.30 2.94 -25.59
CA LEU A 458 -22.08 3.39 -26.26
C LEU A 458 -22.22 3.41 -27.78
N ARG A 459 -22.81 2.38 -28.38
CA ARG A 459 -23.04 2.28 -29.82
C ARG A 459 -23.93 3.41 -30.32
N CYS A 460 -25.09 3.59 -29.68
CA CYS A 460 -26.03 4.67 -29.99
C CYS A 460 -25.37 6.04 -29.84
N TYR A 461 -24.63 6.28 -28.76
CA TYR A 461 -23.91 7.54 -28.57
C TYR A 461 -22.87 7.83 -29.67
N ILE A 462 -22.09 6.81 -30.07
CA ILE A 462 -21.09 6.99 -31.13
C ILE A 462 -21.78 7.30 -32.47
N GLN A 463 -22.88 6.62 -32.79
CA GLN A 463 -23.70 6.87 -33.99
C GLN A 463 -24.28 8.30 -33.99
N GLU A 464 -24.97 8.70 -32.92
CA GLU A 464 -25.60 10.02 -32.79
C GLU A 464 -24.59 11.18 -32.81
N THR A 465 -23.35 10.92 -32.37
CA THR A 465 -22.29 11.95 -32.39
C THR A 465 -21.46 11.97 -33.67
N ALA A 466 -21.58 10.97 -34.55
CA ALA A 466 -20.74 10.83 -35.72
C ALA A 466 -20.81 12.04 -36.66
N GLY A 467 -22.03 12.54 -36.91
CA GLY A 467 -22.26 13.61 -37.90
C GLY A 467 -21.71 14.99 -37.54
N PHE A 468 -21.33 15.24 -36.28
CA PHE A 468 -20.82 16.56 -35.86
C PHE A 468 -19.50 16.51 -35.08
N ARG A 469 -18.89 15.34 -34.94
CA ARG A 469 -17.65 15.14 -34.19
C ARG A 469 -16.48 15.88 -34.86
N GLN A 470 -15.66 16.55 -34.04
CA GLN A 470 -14.45 17.26 -34.45
C GLN A 470 -13.19 16.70 -33.76
N SER A 471 -13.33 15.61 -33.00
CA SER A 471 -12.26 15.00 -32.22
C SER A 471 -12.49 13.50 -32.04
N ASP A 472 -11.42 12.73 -32.07
CA ASP A 472 -11.47 11.29 -31.84
C ASP A 472 -11.68 10.92 -30.36
N ALA A 473 -11.68 11.87 -29.43
CA ALA A 473 -11.94 11.59 -28.01
C ALA A 473 -13.34 11.01 -27.81
N LEU A 474 -13.49 9.88 -27.12
CA LEU A 474 -14.76 9.14 -27.07
C LEU A 474 -15.97 10.03 -26.77
N PHE A 475 -15.88 10.84 -25.70
CA PHE A 475 -16.92 11.81 -25.36
C PHE A 475 -16.61 13.21 -25.90
N VAL A 476 -17.59 13.80 -26.58
CA VAL A 476 -17.55 15.15 -27.15
C VAL A 476 -18.62 16.04 -26.57
N CYS A 477 -18.43 17.36 -26.66
CA CYS A 477 -19.43 18.32 -26.24
C CYS A 477 -20.65 18.25 -27.18
N TYR A 478 -21.86 18.11 -26.61
CA TYR A 478 -23.10 17.95 -27.38
C TYR A 478 -23.78 19.28 -27.78
N GLY A 479 -23.31 20.43 -27.27
CA GLY A 479 -23.96 21.72 -27.52
C GLY A 479 -23.08 22.93 -27.24
N GLY A 480 -23.59 24.10 -27.59
CA GLY A 480 -22.88 25.38 -27.52
C GLY A 480 -21.74 25.52 -28.54
N PRO A 481 -20.90 26.55 -28.41
CA PRO A 481 -19.83 26.87 -29.38
C PRO A 481 -18.77 25.79 -29.56
N ARG A 482 -18.70 24.83 -28.64
CA ARG A 482 -17.72 23.74 -28.64
C ARG A 482 -18.30 22.41 -29.11
N LYS A 483 -19.52 22.40 -29.69
CA LYS A 483 -20.17 21.18 -30.16
C LYS A 483 -19.20 20.38 -31.06
N GLY A 484 -19.06 19.09 -30.79
CA GLY A 484 -18.15 18.19 -31.51
C GLY A 484 -16.72 18.13 -31.00
N GLN A 485 -16.27 19.10 -30.19
CA GLN A 485 -14.92 19.09 -29.60
C GLN A 485 -14.83 18.14 -28.40
N ALA A 486 -13.60 17.69 -28.09
CA ALA A 486 -13.32 16.82 -26.95
C ALA A 486 -13.90 17.35 -25.63
N LEU A 487 -14.56 16.49 -24.88
CA LEU A 487 -15.13 16.84 -23.58
C LEU A 487 -14.03 16.92 -22.51
N SER A 488 -14.00 18.00 -21.72
CA SER A 488 -13.05 18.08 -20.59
C SER A 488 -13.31 17.02 -19.50
N ARG A 489 -12.24 16.59 -18.81
CA ARG A 489 -12.32 15.65 -17.67
C ARG A 489 -13.27 16.12 -16.56
N GLN A 490 -13.29 17.43 -16.25
CA GLN A 490 -14.21 17.97 -15.23
C GLN A 490 -15.67 17.81 -15.68
N ARG A 491 -15.97 18.07 -16.96
CA ARG A 491 -17.34 17.96 -17.48
C ARG A 491 -17.79 16.49 -17.52
N LEU A 492 -16.91 15.56 -17.89
CA LEU A 492 -17.21 14.12 -17.81
C LEU A 492 -17.57 13.70 -16.37
N SER A 493 -16.78 14.14 -15.38
CA SER A 493 -17.10 13.88 -13.97
C SER A 493 -18.41 14.53 -13.55
N LYS A 494 -18.78 15.68 -14.13
CA LYS A 494 -20.05 16.36 -13.85
C LYS A 494 -21.23 15.61 -14.45
N TRP A 495 -21.13 15.04 -15.65
CA TRP A 495 -22.18 14.19 -16.23
C TRP A 495 -22.53 13.00 -15.32
N VAL A 496 -21.51 12.34 -14.76
CA VAL A 496 -21.73 11.23 -13.80
C VAL A 496 -22.49 11.69 -12.56
N VAL A 497 -22.21 12.91 -12.05
CA VAL A 497 -22.92 13.49 -10.91
C VAL A 497 -24.35 13.88 -11.29
N GLU A 498 -24.55 14.50 -12.45
CA GLU A 498 -25.86 14.92 -12.96
C GLU A 498 -26.82 13.72 -13.11
N VAL A 499 -26.33 12.54 -13.53
CA VAL A 499 -27.13 11.31 -13.58
C VAL A 499 -27.66 10.91 -12.19
N ILE A 500 -26.80 10.98 -11.17
CA ILE A 500 -27.18 10.62 -9.81
C ILE A 500 -28.18 11.65 -9.27
N GLU A 501 -27.90 12.94 -9.44
CA GLU A 501 -28.81 14.01 -9.00
C GLU A 501 -30.19 13.90 -9.65
N GLU A 502 -30.24 13.65 -10.96
CA GLU A 502 -31.50 13.52 -11.68
C GLU A 502 -32.30 12.32 -11.20
N ALA A 503 -31.65 11.18 -10.97
CA ALA A 503 -32.33 9.98 -10.49
C ALA A 503 -33.01 10.18 -9.12
N TYR A 504 -32.41 10.98 -8.24
CA TYR A 504 -33.02 11.34 -6.96
C TYR A 504 -34.17 12.33 -7.14
N LYS A 505 -34.01 13.35 -8.00
CA LYS A 505 -35.06 14.32 -8.32
C LYS A 505 -36.29 13.65 -8.94
N SER A 506 -36.09 12.73 -9.89
CA SER A 506 -37.19 12.01 -10.57
C SER A 506 -37.96 11.10 -9.61
N ARG A 507 -37.38 10.75 -8.46
CA ARG A 507 -38.02 9.98 -7.38
C ARG A 507 -38.56 10.85 -6.24
N GLY A 508 -38.47 12.18 -6.35
CA GLY A 508 -38.87 13.10 -5.28
C GLY A 508 -38.04 12.97 -4.00
N LEU A 509 -36.82 12.43 -4.08
CA LEU A 509 -35.95 12.21 -2.93
C LEU A 509 -34.96 13.37 -2.73
N PRO A 510 -34.54 13.64 -1.48
CA PRO A 510 -33.53 14.66 -1.20
C PRO A 510 -32.20 14.29 -1.85
N LEU A 511 -31.52 15.32 -2.42
CA LEU A 511 -30.21 15.13 -3.04
C LEU A 511 -29.17 14.68 -2.00
N PRO A 512 -28.40 13.62 -2.29
CA PRO A 512 -27.36 13.20 -1.38
C PRO A 512 -26.25 14.26 -1.20
N LEU A 513 -25.72 14.36 0.01
CA LEU A 513 -24.66 15.31 0.32
C LEU A 513 -23.31 14.87 -0.30
N ASN A 514 -22.60 15.80 -0.94
CA ASN A 514 -21.23 15.63 -1.44
C ASN A 514 -21.04 14.53 -2.51
N ILE A 515 -21.97 14.42 -3.47
CA ILE A 515 -21.83 13.52 -4.62
C ILE A 515 -20.57 13.90 -5.41
N ARG A 516 -19.75 12.91 -5.75
CA ARG A 516 -18.52 13.08 -6.51
C ARG A 516 -18.45 11.99 -7.56
N GLY A 517 -18.06 12.30 -8.80
CA GLY A 517 -17.91 11.27 -9.84
C GLY A 517 -16.92 10.15 -9.46
N HIS A 518 -15.97 10.41 -8.55
CA HIS A 518 -15.06 9.37 -8.06
C HIS A 518 -15.75 8.33 -7.15
N SER A 519 -16.89 8.65 -6.52
CA SER A 519 -17.60 7.68 -5.67
C SER A 519 -18.25 6.54 -6.47
N THR A 520 -18.50 6.74 -7.77
CA THR A 520 -18.92 5.71 -8.72
C THR A 520 -18.01 4.48 -8.72
N ARG A 521 -16.70 4.69 -8.57
CA ARG A 521 -15.75 3.57 -8.45
C ARG A 521 -15.91 2.79 -7.15
N SER A 522 -16.09 3.49 -6.03
CA SER A 522 -16.33 2.86 -4.73
C SER A 522 -17.63 2.05 -4.76
N VAL A 523 -18.71 2.65 -5.25
CA VAL A 523 -20.03 2.01 -5.28
C VAL A 523 -20.05 0.79 -6.21
N SER A 524 -19.57 0.92 -7.46
CA SER A 524 -19.50 -0.21 -8.42
C SER A 524 -18.70 -1.39 -7.88
N THR A 525 -17.46 -1.14 -7.43
CA THR A 525 -16.57 -2.21 -6.93
C THR A 525 -17.07 -2.84 -5.64
N SER A 526 -17.75 -2.09 -4.77
CA SER A 526 -18.40 -2.64 -3.58
C SER A 526 -19.61 -3.53 -3.93
N TRP A 527 -20.40 -3.16 -4.94
CA TRP A 527 -21.48 -4.02 -5.44
C TRP A 527 -20.96 -5.28 -6.12
N ALA A 528 -19.87 -5.18 -6.90
CA ALA A 528 -19.20 -6.34 -7.48
C ALA A 528 -18.70 -7.31 -6.40
N ALA A 529 -18.06 -6.78 -5.36
CA ALA A 529 -17.61 -7.58 -4.22
C ALA A 529 -18.76 -8.24 -3.46
N LEU A 530 -19.89 -7.52 -3.25
CA LEU A 530 -21.08 -8.07 -2.62
C LEU A 530 -21.67 -9.22 -3.45
N ARG A 531 -21.60 -9.15 -4.78
CA ARG A 531 -22.07 -10.19 -5.72
C ARG A 531 -21.06 -11.31 -5.96
N GLY A 532 -19.97 -11.38 -5.19
CA GLY A 532 -19.02 -12.49 -5.24
C GLY A 532 -17.95 -12.40 -6.33
N VAL A 533 -17.80 -11.27 -7.03
CA VAL A 533 -16.69 -11.10 -7.98
C VAL A 533 -15.35 -11.15 -7.24
N PRO A 534 -14.37 -11.97 -7.69
CA PRO A 534 -13.07 -12.08 -7.03
C PRO A 534 -12.37 -10.73 -6.87
N LEU A 535 -11.75 -10.49 -5.71
CA LEU A 535 -11.04 -9.23 -5.43
C LEU A 535 -9.89 -8.97 -6.41
N SER A 536 -9.28 -10.02 -6.96
CA SER A 536 -8.25 -9.94 -8.01
C SER A 536 -8.81 -9.28 -9.26
N GLU A 537 -9.97 -9.71 -9.74
CA GLU A 537 -10.66 -9.15 -10.91
C GLU A 537 -11.12 -7.72 -10.66
N ILE A 538 -11.70 -7.44 -9.49
CA ILE A 538 -12.07 -6.07 -9.10
C ILE A 538 -10.85 -5.15 -9.09
N CYS A 539 -9.73 -5.61 -8.53
CA CYS A 539 -8.48 -4.85 -8.52
C CYS A 539 -7.93 -4.66 -9.92
N ALA A 540 -8.00 -5.67 -10.79
CA ALA A 540 -7.59 -5.57 -12.18
C ALA A 540 -8.45 -4.54 -12.94
N ALA A 541 -9.77 -4.65 -12.87
CA ALA A 541 -10.70 -3.72 -13.53
C ALA A 541 -10.46 -2.27 -13.08
N ALA A 542 -10.36 -2.05 -11.76
CA ALA A 542 -10.12 -0.73 -11.19
C ALA A 542 -8.64 -0.26 -11.26
N SER A 543 -7.73 -1.06 -11.82
CA SER A 543 -6.28 -0.78 -11.84
C SER A 543 -5.68 -0.46 -10.47
N TRP A 544 -5.99 -1.29 -9.48
CA TRP A 544 -5.44 -1.23 -8.12
C TRP A 544 -4.35 -2.29 -7.91
N ALA A 545 -3.24 -1.87 -7.30
CA ALA A 545 -2.10 -2.75 -7.04
C ALA A 545 -2.36 -3.81 -5.94
N SER A 546 -3.41 -3.65 -5.12
CA SER A 546 -3.72 -4.61 -4.06
C SER A 546 -5.15 -4.49 -3.54
N ALA A 547 -5.69 -5.60 -3.03
CA ALA A 547 -6.97 -5.66 -2.32
C ALA A 547 -7.00 -4.73 -1.09
N CYS A 548 -5.87 -4.46 -0.44
CA CYS A 548 -5.79 -3.48 0.64
C CYS A 548 -6.16 -2.07 0.18
N THR A 549 -5.86 -1.71 -1.08
CA THR A 549 -6.27 -0.42 -1.64
C THR A 549 -7.79 -0.32 -1.70
N PHE A 550 -8.45 -1.37 -2.20
CA PHE A 550 -9.91 -1.48 -2.20
C PHE A 550 -10.47 -1.38 -0.77
N ALA A 551 -10.06 -2.29 0.12
CA ALA A 551 -10.62 -2.42 1.47
C ALA A 551 -10.45 -1.15 2.32
N ARG A 552 -9.34 -0.41 2.15
CA ARG A 552 -9.03 0.77 2.96
C ARG A 552 -9.64 2.06 2.43
N PHE A 553 -9.70 2.23 1.11
CA PHE A 553 -10.02 3.53 0.50
C PHE A 553 -11.31 3.54 -0.32
N TYR A 554 -11.79 2.39 -0.78
CA TYR A 554 -12.90 2.32 -1.73
C TYR A 554 -14.09 1.50 -1.25
N ARG A 555 -13.88 0.48 -0.41
CA ARG A 555 -14.95 -0.37 0.11
C ARG A 555 -15.94 0.43 0.95
N VAL A 556 -17.14 0.57 0.42
CA VAL A 556 -18.32 1.10 1.11
C VAL A 556 -19.31 -0.04 1.38
N ASN A 557 -20.10 0.08 2.44
CA ASN A 557 -21.10 -0.91 2.80
C ASN A 557 -22.35 -0.71 1.95
N VAL A 558 -22.48 -1.54 0.90
CA VAL A 558 -23.63 -1.54 -0.02
C VAL A 558 -24.67 -2.60 0.31
N ALA A 559 -24.43 -3.42 1.35
CA ALA A 559 -25.45 -4.34 1.83
C ALA A 559 -26.63 -3.53 2.37
N ALA A 560 -27.85 -4.00 2.13
CA ALA A 560 -29.02 -3.44 2.79
C ALA A 560 -28.79 -3.44 4.31
N HIS A 561 -29.42 -2.50 5.02
CA HIS A 561 -29.50 -2.56 6.46
C HIS A 561 -30.25 -3.84 6.85
N HIS A 562 -29.54 -4.96 6.98
CA HIS A 562 -30.00 -6.00 7.89
C HIS A 562 -29.96 -5.33 9.25
N ALA A 563 -31.13 -4.89 9.73
CA ALA A 563 -31.31 -4.67 11.13
C ALA A 563 -31.00 -6.02 11.77
N VAL A 564 -29.77 -6.19 12.25
CA VAL A 564 -29.42 -7.30 13.13
C VAL A 564 -30.47 -7.39 14.22
N ALA A 565 -30.99 -6.24 14.66
CA ALA A 565 -32.20 -6.14 15.48
C ALA A 565 -33.42 -6.90 14.93
N ALA A 566 -33.81 -6.76 13.65
CA ALA A 566 -34.94 -7.50 13.11
C ALA A 566 -34.70 -9.02 13.07
N ALA A 567 -33.47 -9.47 12.78
CA ALA A 567 -33.14 -10.91 12.80
C ALA A 567 -32.94 -11.48 14.22
N VAL A 568 -32.60 -10.63 15.19
CA VAL A 568 -32.38 -11.00 16.60
C VAL A 568 -33.67 -10.93 17.43
N PHE A 569 -34.62 -10.05 17.05
CA PHE A 569 -35.89 -9.84 17.76
C PHE A 569 -37.12 -10.41 17.02
N GLN A 570 -36.94 -11.10 15.88
CA GLN A 570 -38.01 -11.91 15.31
C GLN A 570 -38.15 -13.19 16.14
N GLU A 571 -39.20 -13.28 16.95
CA GLU A 571 -39.60 -14.55 17.56
C GLU A 571 -39.95 -15.55 16.46
N PRO A 572 -39.55 -16.83 16.60
CA PRO A 572 -39.90 -17.85 15.64
C PRO A 572 -41.43 -18.00 15.61
N SER A 573 -42.04 -17.62 14.49
CA SER A 573 -43.44 -17.95 14.20
C SER A 573 -43.56 -19.48 14.25
N GLY A 574 -44.26 -19.98 15.27
CA GLY A 574 -44.50 -21.40 15.48
C GLY A 574 -45.27 -22.01 14.29
N PRO A 575 -45.17 -23.34 14.11
CA PRO A 575 -45.83 -24.03 13.00
C PRO A 575 -47.35 -23.91 13.17
N SER A 576 -48.03 -23.45 12.13
CA SER A 576 -49.49 -23.57 11.96
C SER A 576 -49.79 -24.74 11.05
#